data_AF-A0A1M3N2D3-F1
#
_entry.id   AF-A0A1M3N2D3-F1
#
_cell.length_a   1.000
_cell.length_b   1.000
_cell.length_c   1.000
_cell.angle_alpha   90.00
_cell.angle_beta   90.00
_cell.angle_gamma   90.00
#
_symmetry.space_group_name_H-M   'P 1'
#
loop_
_entity.id
_entity.type
_entity.pdbx_description
1 polymer ?
#
loop_
_entity_poly.entity_id
_entity_poly.type
_entity_poly.pdbx_seq_one_letter_code
_entity_poly.pdbx_strand_id
1 'polypeptide(L)'
;MLLACSDDDAPLTVTENDAGSDSEAAPETGSQCPPVATPACNAAKCTADLGEPAVCVSDTCVKLKSQDCQRVGGDLTGANQVVLGVLLAQNGSNATSGTTRINSIELAIKEINANGGIPDPDACKPARTLAYVACDDANLAGDAGADGGPGEPAIDRVRAGKHLVEELKVAAVIGGSTSGTTLDIAKNVTMPAKVLQFAPSSTAIAITAPTDFNASPDGTRLLWRAAPSDVVQSVVLQQMFLQVEAEVKTGGAASPKLALITKNDAYGKGILAAFKSDLKVNGAAIPNANFEAFEYKTNAADADGILQSEVVTGLQTFAPDIIVIAGTSEATDNIMRPYEAANPSKKPIYILADGLKKSELTLLVDPADTKQPAPADRDALRTRIRGTQPGVVTLLAQNFFNFGYKTAYGNDSVLAYGMAGSYDITYMLAYAIAATKGGPVDGTTLAKNMSLLVGGTNQISVGTAALSKGMNAMITGEKVDFNGASGPLDFDVATGEAPSDYSVWCVKVDPNNQKRVFEEAAGLSYSATDGKLVGAFNCP
;
A
#
# COMPACT_ATOMS: atom_id res chain seq x y z
N MET A 1 1.43 -47.20 31.84
CA MET A 1 0.39 -48.24 31.84
C MET A 1 0.30 -48.77 30.41
N LEU A 2 0.99 -49.89 30.15
CA LEU A 2 0.88 -50.68 28.92
C LEU A 2 -0.50 -51.35 28.87
N LEU A 3 -1.06 -51.56 27.68
CA LEU A 3 -1.94 -52.67 27.26
C LEU A 3 -2.54 -52.29 25.89
N ALA A 4 -2.69 -53.12 24.86
CA ALA A 4 -2.09 -54.36 24.39
C ALA A 4 -2.73 -54.61 23.00
N CYS A 5 -1.96 -55.13 22.05
CA CYS A 5 -2.47 -55.68 20.79
C CYS A 5 -3.13 -57.05 21.04
N SER A 6 -4.07 -57.44 20.18
CA SER A 6 -4.36 -58.85 19.92
C SER A 6 -4.48 -59.08 18.42
N ASP A 7 -3.49 -59.79 17.88
CA ASP A 7 -3.56 -60.53 16.63
C ASP A 7 -4.39 -61.79 16.87
N ASP A 8 -5.22 -62.18 15.89
CA ASP A 8 -5.65 -63.56 15.70
C ASP A 8 -5.51 -63.89 14.22
N ASP A 9 -4.67 -64.88 13.95
CA ASP A 9 -4.24 -65.32 12.63
C ASP A 9 -4.71 -66.77 12.38
N ALA A 10 -4.92 -67.06 11.09
CA ALA A 10 -4.89 -68.35 10.42
C ALA A 10 -6.22 -69.15 10.24
N PRO A 11 -6.26 -70.10 9.26
CA PRO A 11 -5.98 -69.89 7.83
C PRO A 11 -6.98 -70.67 6.94
N LEU A 12 -7.29 -70.23 5.71
CA LEU A 12 -7.91 -71.14 4.73
C LEU A 12 -7.36 -70.97 3.30
N THR A 13 -6.86 -72.13 2.87
CA THR A 13 -6.38 -72.62 1.57
C THR A 13 -7.09 -72.15 0.31
N VAL A 14 -6.26 -71.97 -0.72
CA VAL A 14 -6.57 -71.77 -2.15
C VAL A 14 -7.42 -72.91 -2.73
N THR A 15 -8.45 -72.56 -3.49
CA THR A 15 -9.00 -73.42 -4.56
C THR A 15 -9.19 -72.60 -5.82
N GLU A 16 -8.45 -72.94 -6.88
CA GLU A 16 -8.75 -72.57 -8.26
C GLU A 16 -9.89 -73.46 -8.78
N ASN A 17 -10.98 -72.87 -9.27
CA ASN A 17 -11.44 -73.01 -10.66
C ASN A 17 -12.87 -72.49 -10.90
N ASP A 18 -12.94 -71.78 -12.04
CA ASP A 18 -14.00 -71.72 -13.04
C ASP A 18 -15.20 -70.75 -12.97
N ALA A 19 -15.28 -70.04 -14.10
CA ALA A 19 -16.45 -69.64 -14.88
C ALA A 19 -17.23 -68.37 -14.48
N GLY A 20 -16.79 -67.25 -15.07
CA GLY A 20 -17.59 -66.46 -16.01
C GLY A 20 -18.92 -65.87 -15.53
N SER A 21 -18.92 -64.57 -15.27
CA SER A 21 -20.01 -63.71 -15.73
C SER A 21 -19.46 -62.32 -16.04
N ASP A 22 -19.56 -61.93 -17.31
CA ASP A 22 -19.36 -60.59 -17.79
C ASP A 22 -20.24 -59.60 -17.01
N SER A 23 -19.62 -58.75 -16.21
CA SER A 23 -20.21 -57.46 -15.86
C SER A 23 -19.32 -56.39 -16.46
N GLU A 24 -19.81 -55.82 -17.56
CA GLU A 24 -19.28 -54.63 -18.21
C GLU A 24 -18.85 -53.61 -17.15
N ALA A 25 -17.54 -53.37 -17.04
CA ALA A 25 -17.06 -52.15 -16.44
C ALA A 25 -17.59 -51.02 -17.30
N ALA A 26 -18.50 -50.21 -16.74
CA ALA A 26 -18.88 -48.94 -17.31
C ALA A 26 -17.58 -48.19 -17.67
N PRO A 27 -17.45 -47.64 -18.88
CA PRO A 27 -16.25 -46.90 -19.22
C PRO A 27 -16.18 -45.72 -18.24
N GLU A 28 -15.09 -45.65 -17.49
CA GLU A 28 -14.67 -44.39 -16.89
C GLU A 28 -14.52 -43.41 -18.06
N THR A 29 -15.55 -42.61 -18.32
CA THR A 29 -15.42 -41.41 -19.12
C THR A 29 -14.65 -40.39 -18.28
N GLY A 30 -13.40 -40.71 -17.96
CA GLY A 30 -12.42 -39.74 -17.58
C GLY A 30 -12.33 -38.79 -18.76
N SER A 31 -12.78 -37.56 -18.56
CA SER A 31 -12.61 -36.47 -19.52
C SER A 31 -11.11 -36.31 -19.77
N GLN A 32 -10.58 -37.02 -20.76
CA GLN A 32 -9.19 -36.87 -21.16
C GLN A 32 -9.10 -35.52 -21.85
N CYS A 33 -8.52 -34.56 -21.14
CA CYS A 33 -8.17 -33.28 -21.72
C CYS A 33 -7.33 -33.50 -22.98
N PRO A 34 -7.68 -32.85 -24.11
CA PRO A 34 -6.90 -32.98 -25.32
C PRO A 34 -5.46 -32.52 -25.08
N PRO A 35 -4.45 -33.06 -25.79
CA PRO A 35 -3.08 -32.61 -25.67
C PRO A 35 -3.00 -31.10 -25.90
N VAL A 36 -2.60 -30.35 -24.87
CA VAL A 36 -2.42 -28.90 -24.98
C VAL A 36 -1.16 -28.66 -25.82
N ALA A 37 -1.33 -28.17 -27.05
CA ALA A 37 -0.21 -27.82 -27.90
C ALA A 37 0.61 -26.70 -27.24
N THR A 38 1.92 -26.91 -27.06
CA THR A 38 2.82 -25.86 -26.57
C THR A 38 2.80 -24.70 -27.57
N PRO A 39 2.44 -23.48 -27.15
CA PRO A 39 2.45 -22.33 -28.05
C PRO A 39 3.85 -22.12 -28.63
N ALA A 40 3.91 -21.74 -29.91
CA ALA A 40 5.16 -21.45 -30.61
C ALA A 40 5.95 -20.31 -29.95
N CYS A 41 5.26 -19.43 -29.21
CA CYS A 41 5.81 -18.35 -28.42
C CYS A 41 5.34 -18.49 -26.97
N ASN A 42 6.29 -18.62 -26.03
CA ASN A 42 6.04 -18.72 -24.59
C ASN A 42 7.22 -18.12 -23.81
N ALA A 43 7.02 -17.86 -22.51
CA ALA A 43 8.01 -17.18 -21.67
C ALA A 43 9.36 -17.92 -21.61
N ALA A 44 9.36 -19.25 -21.49
CA ALA A 44 10.59 -20.05 -21.45
C ALA A 44 11.39 -19.93 -22.75
N LYS A 45 10.72 -20.04 -23.91
CA LYS A 45 11.35 -19.86 -25.22
C LYS A 45 11.85 -18.43 -25.40
N CYS A 46 11.04 -17.43 -25.09
CA CYS A 46 11.45 -16.03 -25.21
C CYS A 46 12.65 -15.69 -24.33
N THR A 47 12.68 -16.24 -23.12
CA THR A 47 13.82 -16.07 -22.21
C THR A 47 15.08 -16.71 -22.78
N ALA A 48 14.97 -17.91 -23.36
CA ALA A 48 16.10 -18.56 -24.02
C ALA A 48 16.58 -17.79 -25.27
N ASP A 49 15.65 -17.31 -26.10
CA ASP A 49 15.96 -16.60 -27.35
C ASP A 49 16.59 -15.22 -27.11
N LEU A 50 16.15 -14.50 -26.06
CA LEU A 50 16.63 -13.15 -25.74
C LEU A 50 17.78 -13.12 -24.72
N GLY A 51 18.09 -14.26 -24.09
CA GLY A 51 19.17 -14.40 -23.12
C GLY A 51 18.91 -13.73 -21.75
N GLU A 52 17.68 -13.31 -21.50
CA GLU A 52 17.25 -12.69 -20.24
C GLU A 52 15.73 -12.88 -20.05
N PRO A 53 15.19 -12.73 -18.82
CA PRO A 53 13.78 -12.94 -18.55
C PRO A 53 12.88 -12.17 -19.53
N ALA A 54 12.04 -12.91 -20.25
CA ALA A 54 11.21 -12.38 -21.31
C ALA A 54 9.88 -13.12 -21.40
N VAL A 55 8.89 -12.47 -22.00
CA VAL A 55 7.55 -13.01 -22.18
C VAL A 55 7.10 -12.92 -23.61
N CYS A 56 6.14 -13.78 -23.94
CA CYS A 56 5.46 -13.72 -25.21
C CYS A 56 4.30 -12.72 -25.13
N VAL A 57 4.35 -11.68 -25.96
CA VAL A 57 3.27 -10.69 -26.12
C VAL A 57 2.85 -10.70 -27.58
N SER A 58 1.64 -11.15 -27.87
CA SER A 58 1.09 -11.23 -29.24
C SER A 58 2.08 -11.90 -30.22
N ASP A 59 2.56 -13.10 -29.88
CA ASP A 59 3.53 -13.90 -30.64
C ASP A 59 4.93 -13.24 -30.82
N THR A 60 5.22 -12.19 -30.07
CA THR A 60 6.53 -11.52 -30.06
C THR A 60 7.21 -11.65 -28.70
N CYS A 61 8.49 -11.97 -28.68
CA CYS A 61 9.27 -12.00 -27.44
C CYS A 61 9.64 -10.57 -27.01
N VAL A 62 9.26 -10.21 -25.79
CA VAL A 62 9.53 -8.91 -25.17
C VAL A 62 10.28 -9.15 -23.85
N LYS A 63 11.38 -8.43 -23.64
CA LYS A 63 12.16 -8.50 -22.40
C LYS A 63 11.33 -7.93 -21.26
N LEU A 64 11.33 -8.62 -20.12
CA LEU A 64 10.67 -8.13 -18.91
C LEU A 64 11.41 -6.95 -18.28
N LYS A 65 12.72 -6.83 -18.54
CA LYS A 65 13.53 -5.74 -18.03
C LYS A 65 13.60 -4.60 -19.03
N SER A 66 13.66 -3.39 -18.51
CA SER A 66 13.97 -2.15 -19.22
C SER A 66 14.82 -1.27 -18.32
N GLN A 67 15.34 -0.15 -18.81
CA GLN A 67 16.22 0.72 -18.02
C GLN A 67 15.63 1.14 -16.66
N ASP A 68 14.32 1.37 -16.58
CA ASP A 68 13.62 1.75 -15.33
C ASP A 68 13.02 0.53 -14.60
N CYS A 69 13.07 -0.65 -15.21
CA CYS A 69 12.41 -1.88 -14.76
C CYS A 69 13.43 -3.01 -14.60
N GLN A 70 14.13 -3.05 -13.47
CA GLN A 70 15.28 -3.96 -13.28
C GLN A 70 14.95 -5.21 -12.47
N ARG A 71 13.90 -5.15 -11.64
CA ARG A 71 13.56 -6.21 -10.70
C ARG A 71 12.40 -7.04 -11.24
N VAL A 72 12.63 -8.34 -11.39
CA VAL A 72 11.64 -9.31 -11.89
C VAL A 72 11.63 -10.52 -10.98
N GLY A 73 10.48 -11.18 -10.82
CA GLY A 73 10.36 -12.38 -9.98
C GLY A 73 9.05 -13.13 -10.15
N GLY A 74 8.87 -14.19 -9.38
CA GLY A 74 7.77 -15.16 -9.56
C GLY A 74 8.13 -16.28 -10.53
N ASP A 75 7.15 -16.90 -11.17
CA ASP A 75 7.38 -17.93 -12.19
C ASP A 75 7.54 -17.28 -13.58
N LEU A 76 8.80 -17.13 -14.01
CA LEU A 76 9.18 -16.49 -15.26
C LEU A 76 9.19 -17.45 -16.46
N THR A 77 8.83 -18.71 -16.24
CA THR A 77 8.90 -19.78 -17.26
C THR A 77 7.54 -20.44 -17.50
N GLY A 78 6.53 -20.06 -16.73
CA GLY A 78 5.20 -20.66 -16.77
C GLY A 78 4.51 -20.46 -18.12
N ALA A 79 4.02 -21.56 -18.71
CA ALA A 79 3.34 -21.51 -20.00
C ALA A 79 2.00 -20.74 -19.97
N ASN A 80 1.39 -20.61 -18.78
CA ASN A 80 0.14 -19.87 -18.55
C ASN A 80 0.34 -18.75 -17.50
N GLN A 81 1.56 -18.17 -17.43
CA GLN A 81 1.87 -17.16 -16.43
C GLN A 81 1.11 -15.85 -16.69
N VAL A 82 0.75 -15.16 -15.60
CA VAL A 82 0.24 -13.78 -15.62
C VAL A 82 1.29 -12.87 -15.03
N VAL A 83 1.73 -11.87 -15.80
CA VAL A 83 2.70 -10.87 -15.34
C VAL A 83 1.95 -9.67 -14.77
N LEU A 84 2.25 -9.32 -13.52
CA LEU A 84 1.81 -8.09 -12.89
C LEU A 84 2.86 -7.00 -13.06
N GLY A 85 2.42 -5.80 -13.41
CA GLY A 85 3.27 -4.61 -13.33
C GLY A 85 3.35 -4.13 -11.89
N VAL A 86 4.52 -3.69 -11.47
CA VAL A 86 4.73 -3.03 -10.19
C VAL A 86 5.47 -1.72 -10.45
N LEU A 87 4.93 -0.62 -9.95
CA LEU A 87 5.52 0.70 -10.14
C LEU A 87 5.72 1.35 -8.77
N LEU A 88 6.90 1.17 -8.19
CA LEU A 88 7.23 1.57 -6.83
C LEU A 88 8.67 2.07 -6.74
N ALA A 89 8.94 2.96 -5.80
CA ALA A 89 10.19 3.71 -5.69
C ALA A 89 11.30 2.76 -5.27
N GLN A 90 12.30 2.60 -6.12
CA GLN A 90 13.47 1.78 -5.84
C GLN A 90 14.70 2.65 -5.58
N ASN A 91 14.66 3.91 -5.99
CA ASN A 91 15.66 4.94 -5.73
C ASN A 91 15.04 6.19 -5.09
N GLY A 92 15.91 7.14 -4.72
CA GLY A 92 15.52 8.40 -4.05
C GLY A 92 15.01 8.21 -2.62
N SER A 93 14.37 9.26 -2.08
CA SER A 93 13.94 9.35 -0.67
C SER A 93 12.92 8.28 -0.25
N ASN A 94 12.23 7.64 -1.21
CA ASN A 94 11.21 6.63 -0.94
C ASN A 94 11.67 5.19 -1.23
N ALA A 95 12.93 4.97 -1.65
CA ALA A 95 13.49 3.67 -2.02
C ALA A 95 13.25 2.56 -0.99
N THR A 96 13.46 2.87 0.30
CA THR A 96 13.27 1.89 1.38
C THR A 96 11.80 1.46 1.50
N SER A 97 10.88 2.42 1.41
CA SER A 97 9.45 2.13 1.47
C SER A 97 8.95 1.37 0.23
N GLY A 98 9.43 1.72 -0.98
CA GLY A 98 9.05 0.99 -2.19
C GLY A 98 9.64 -0.42 -2.20
N THR A 99 10.88 -0.61 -1.77
CA THR A 99 11.51 -1.95 -1.67
C THR A 99 10.74 -2.88 -0.75
N THR A 100 10.35 -2.41 0.45
CA THR A 100 9.57 -3.23 1.41
C THR A 100 8.16 -3.57 0.90
N ARG A 101 7.55 -2.67 0.12
CA ARG A 101 6.28 -2.92 -0.59
C ARG A 101 6.44 -3.94 -1.72
N ILE A 102 7.49 -3.84 -2.54
CA ILE A 102 7.80 -4.84 -3.58
C ILE A 102 8.03 -6.22 -2.95
N ASN A 103 8.77 -6.29 -1.83
CA ASN A 103 8.97 -7.54 -1.08
C ASN A 103 7.64 -8.12 -0.59
N SER A 104 6.67 -7.28 -0.21
CA SER A 104 5.34 -7.72 0.22
C SER A 104 4.53 -8.32 -0.95
N ILE A 105 4.66 -7.75 -2.16
CA ILE A 105 4.08 -8.31 -3.40
C ILE A 105 4.74 -9.66 -3.73
N GLU A 106 6.07 -9.73 -3.65
CA GLU A 106 6.82 -10.95 -3.94
C GLU A 106 6.46 -12.09 -2.97
N LEU A 107 6.27 -11.78 -1.68
CA LEU A 107 5.80 -12.76 -0.70
C LEU A 107 4.43 -13.34 -1.09
N ALA A 108 3.46 -12.49 -1.43
CA ALA A 108 2.14 -12.94 -1.86
C ALA A 108 2.21 -13.80 -3.14
N ILE A 109 2.99 -13.37 -4.15
CA ILE A 109 3.22 -14.16 -5.38
C ILE A 109 3.81 -15.53 -5.06
N LYS A 110 4.82 -15.57 -4.19
CA LYS A 110 5.46 -16.82 -3.77
C LYS A 110 4.46 -17.76 -3.09
N GLU A 111 3.65 -17.24 -2.18
CA GLU A 111 2.63 -18.01 -1.48
C GLU A 111 1.56 -18.54 -2.42
N ILE A 112 1.06 -17.72 -3.34
CA ILE A 112 0.04 -18.12 -4.33
C ILE A 112 0.59 -19.21 -5.25
N ASN A 113 1.79 -19.01 -5.81
CA ASN A 113 2.41 -19.99 -6.69
C ASN A 113 2.72 -21.31 -5.97
N ALA A 114 3.22 -21.25 -4.72
CA ALA A 114 3.51 -22.43 -3.92
C ALA A 114 2.26 -23.25 -3.54
N ASN A 115 1.07 -22.62 -3.57
CA ASN A 115 -0.21 -23.28 -3.31
C ASN A 115 -0.96 -23.67 -4.59
N GLY A 116 -0.23 -23.90 -5.69
CA GLY A 116 -0.79 -24.40 -6.94
C GLY A 116 -1.21 -23.33 -7.94
N GLY A 117 -0.97 -22.05 -7.65
CA GLY A 117 -1.30 -20.93 -8.52
C GLY A 117 -2.80 -20.61 -8.57
N ILE A 118 -3.22 -19.94 -9.64
CA ILE A 118 -4.58 -19.49 -9.87
C ILE A 118 -5.26 -20.45 -10.84
N PRO A 119 -6.32 -21.18 -10.46
CA PRO A 119 -6.92 -22.15 -11.36
C PRO A 119 -7.52 -21.48 -12.61
N ASP A 120 -7.51 -22.22 -13.72
CA ASP A 120 -8.18 -21.81 -14.96
C ASP A 120 -9.63 -22.33 -14.94
N PRO A 121 -10.65 -21.55 -15.35
CA PRO A 121 -12.01 -22.05 -15.51
C PRO A 121 -12.11 -23.23 -16.49
N ASP A 122 -11.18 -23.32 -17.43
CA ASP A 122 -10.99 -24.52 -18.24
C ASP A 122 -10.10 -25.52 -17.48
N ALA A 123 -10.71 -26.57 -16.92
CA ALA A 123 -10.01 -27.61 -16.16
C ALA A 123 -8.94 -28.35 -16.98
N CYS A 124 -8.93 -28.21 -18.31
CA CYS A 124 -7.90 -28.76 -19.18
C CYS A 124 -6.69 -27.86 -19.37
N LYS A 125 -6.73 -26.62 -18.88
CA LYS A 125 -5.58 -25.72 -18.87
C LYS A 125 -4.85 -25.81 -17.53
N PRO A 126 -3.51 -25.73 -17.53
CA PRO A 126 -2.76 -25.64 -16.29
C PRO A 126 -3.15 -24.37 -15.53
N ALA A 127 -3.09 -24.43 -14.21
CA ALA A 127 -3.23 -23.26 -13.37
C ALA A 127 -2.24 -22.16 -13.79
N ARG A 128 -2.70 -20.90 -13.70
CA ARG A 128 -1.90 -19.72 -13.98
C ARG A 128 -0.96 -19.46 -12.81
N THR A 129 0.32 -19.27 -13.09
CA THR A 129 1.29 -18.78 -12.10
C THR A 129 1.44 -17.27 -12.23
N LEU A 130 1.86 -16.62 -11.14
CA LEU A 130 2.14 -15.19 -11.13
C LEU A 130 3.62 -14.91 -11.32
N ALA A 131 3.91 -13.88 -12.11
CA ALA A 131 5.19 -13.22 -12.22
C ALA A 131 5.02 -11.70 -12.04
N TYR A 132 6.10 -10.99 -11.78
CA TYR A 132 6.06 -9.54 -11.72
C TYR A 132 7.28 -8.88 -12.39
N VAL A 133 7.06 -7.65 -12.84
CA VAL A 133 8.10 -6.69 -13.21
C VAL A 133 7.94 -5.43 -12.37
N ALA A 134 8.94 -5.13 -11.56
CA ALA A 134 9.00 -3.93 -10.75
C ALA A 134 9.87 -2.86 -11.40
N CYS A 135 9.22 -1.75 -11.73
CA CYS A 135 9.84 -0.54 -12.23
C CYS A 135 9.90 0.54 -11.17
N ASP A 136 10.89 1.40 -11.30
CA ASP A 136 11.08 2.54 -10.44
C ASP A 136 10.18 3.71 -10.86
N ASP A 137 9.52 4.30 -9.88
CA ASP A 137 8.65 5.47 -10.05
C ASP A 137 9.23 6.76 -9.46
N ALA A 138 10.46 6.70 -8.93
CA ALA A 138 11.26 7.87 -8.59
C ALA A 138 11.49 8.68 -9.88
N ASN A 139 10.98 9.90 -9.99
CA ASN A 139 11.17 10.71 -11.20
C ASN A 139 12.50 11.46 -11.07
N LEU A 140 13.60 10.79 -11.38
CA LEU A 140 14.97 11.31 -11.23
C LEU A 140 15.51 11.88 -12.55
N ALA A 141 14.67 12.64 -13.28
CA ALA A 141 15.08 13.24 -14.54
C ALA A 141 15.99 14.46 -14.31
N GLY A 142 17.27 14.34 -14.66
CA GLY A 142 18.10 15.43 -15.22
C GLY A 142 18.43 16.67 -14.37
N ASP A 143 17.84 16.86 -13.19
CA ASP A 143 18.06 18.04 -12.36
C ASP A 143 18.65 17.69 -11.00
N ALA A 144 19.66 18.46 -10.61
CA ALA A 144 20.22 18.54 -9.28
C ALA A 144 19.18 19.13 -8.29
N GLY A 145 18.13 18.37 -7.98
CA GLY A 145 17.09 18.71 -7.01
C GLY A 145 16.79 17.54 -6.07
N ALA A 146 16.81 17.83 -4.77
CA ALA A 146 16.50 17.06 -3.53
C ALA A 146 16.85 15.56 -3.45
N ASP A 147 16.54 14.76 -4.47
CA ASP A 147 16.59 13.29 -4.45
C ASP A 147 17.49 12.70 -5.56
N GLY A 148 17.88 13.49 -6.57
CA GLY A 148 18.76 13.08 -7.67
C GLY A 148 20.21 13.50 -7.43
N GLY A 149 21.02 12.61 -6.87
CA GLY A 149 22.46 12.84 -6.73
C GLY A 149 23.19 12.82 -8.08
N PRO A 150 24.35 13.50 -8.21
CA PRO A 150 25.18 13.38 -9.41
C PRO A 150 25.58 11.91 -9.64
N GLY A 151 25.19 11.34 -10.78
CA GLY A 151 25.48 9.96 -11.17
C GLY A 151 24.31 8.96 -11.06
N GLU A 152 23.17 9.38 -10.51
CA GLU A 152 21.94 8.57 -10.50
C GLU A 152 21.37 8.41 -11.93
N PRO A 153 20.87 7.21 -12.30
CA PRO A 153 20.25 7.01 -13.61
C PRO A 153 19.04 7.94 -13.78
N ALA A 154 18.86 8.47 -14.99
CA ALA A 154 17.68 9.27 -15.31
C ALA A 154 16.45 8.36 -15.35
N ILE A 155 15.69 8.34 -14.26
CA ILE A 155 14.46 7.56 -14.13
C ILE A 155 13.27 8.39 -14.59
N ASP A 156 12.51 7.84 -15.54
CA ASP A 156 11.28 8.41 -16.06
C ASP A 156 10.12 7.45 -15.74
N ARG A 157 9.29 7.84 -14.77
CA ARG A 157 8.14 7.03 -14.32
C ARG A 157 7.11 6.78 -15.43
N VAL A 158 6.95 7.71 -16.38
CA VAL A 158 5.99 7.57 -17.48
C VAL A 158 6.53 6.54 -18.48
N ARG A 159 7.83 6.61 -18.79
CA ARG A 159 8.50 5.60 -19.62
C ARG A 159 8.46 4.21 -18.97
N ALA A 160 8.74 4.12 -17.67
CA ALA A 160 8.60 2.90 -16.88
C ALA A 160 7.19 2.31 -16.98
N GLY A 161 6.17 3.14 -16.76
CA GLY A 161 4.77 2.74 -16.88
C GLY A 161 4.40 2.29 -18.31
N LYS A 162 4.90 2.99 -19.34
CA LYS A 162 4.67 2.59 -20.74
C LYS A 162 5.29 1.25 -21.09
N HIS A 163 6.47 0.93 -20.57
CA HIS A 163 7.02 -0.41 -20.73
C HIS A 163 6.06 -1.48 -20.16
N LEU A 164 5.50 -1.27 -18.96
CA LEU A 164 4.54 -2.20 -18.38
C LEU A 164 3.25 -2.33 -19.21
N VAL A 165 2.64 -1.22 -19.64
CA VAL A 165 1.30 -1.26 -20.25
C VAL A 165 1.31 -1.38 -21.77
N GLU A 166 2.27 -0.75 -22.45
CA GLU A 166 2.32 -0.70 -23.91
C GLU A 166 3.17 -1.85 -24.48
N GLU A 167 4.29 -2.19 -23.86
CA GLU A 167 5.21 -3.23 -24.35
C GLU A 167 4.87 -4.60 -23.76
N LEU A 168 4.72 -4.70 -22.43
CA LEU A 168 4.43 -5.95 -21.73
C LEU A 168 2.93 -6.30 -21.68
N LYS A 169 2.04 -5.34 -21.96
CA LYS A 169 0.58 -5.52 -21.96
C LYS A 169 0.04 -6.12 -20.66
N VAL A 170 0.60 -5.73 -19.50
CA VAL A 170 0.13 -6.23 -18.20
C VAL A 170 -1.33 -5.81 -17.96
N ALA A 171 -2.11 -6.71 -17.34
CA ALA A 171 -3.52 -6.43 -17.04
C ALA A 171 -3.69 -5.48 -15.84
N ALA A 172 -2.72 -5.49 -14.92
CA ALA A 172 -2.74 -4.67 -13.72
C ALA A 172 -1.35 -4.13 -13.35
N VAL A 173 -1.33 -2.94 -12.75
CA VAL A 173 -0.17 -2.29 -12.16
C VAL A 173 -0.43 -2.04 -10.68
N ILE A 174 0.43 -2.58 -9.81
CA ILE A 174 0.44 -2.28 -8.37
C ILE A 174 1.34 -1.06 -8.14
N GLY A 175 0.76 0.07 -7.74
CA GLY A 175 1.47 1.36 -7.63
C GLY A 175 0.55 2.57 -7.86
N GLY A 176 1.02 3.82 -7.77
CA GLY A 176 2.40 4.26 -7.53
C GLY A 176 2.77 4.39 -6.04
N SER A 177 3.98 4.87 -5.77
CA SER A 177 4.52 5.03 -4.41
C SER A 177 3.93 6.18 -3.61
N THR A 178 3.49 7.22 -4.33
CA THR A 178 2.93 8.46 -3.76
C THR A 178 1.61 8.80 -4.43
N SER A 179 0.80 9.63 -3.78
CA SER A 179 -0.45 10.14 -4.35
C SER A 179 -0.23 10.88 -5.66
N GLY A 180 0.81 11.71 -5.76
CA GLY A 180 1.17 12.42 -7.00
C GLY A 180 1.53 11.45 -8.12
N THR A 181 2.41 10.49 -7.85
CA THR A 181 2.78 9.47 -8.85
C THR A 181 1.58 8.62 -9.26
N THR A 182 0.71 8.26 -8.30
CA THR A 182 -0.48 7.45 -8.57
C THR A 182 -1.40 8.14 -9.57
N LEU A 183 -1.69 9.43 -9.35
CA LEU A 183 -2.52 10.23 -10.24
C LEU A 183 -1.88 10.45 -11.62
N ASP A 184 -0.57 10.72 -11.64
CA ASP A 184 0.19 10.94 -12.86
C ASP A 184 0.21 9.71 -13.77
N ILE A 185 0.52 8.53 -13.20
CA ILE A 185 0.53 7.25 -13.92
C ILE A 185 -0.88 6.83 -14.33
N ALA A 186 -1.88 7.06 -13.48
CA ALA A 186 -3.27 6.81 -13.82
C ALA A 186 -3.66 7.57 -15.08
N LYS A 187 -3.45 8.89 -15.05
CA LYS A 187 -3.86 9.80 -16.12
C LYS A 187 -3.09 9.58 -17.42
N ASN A 188 -1.78 9.39 -17.34
CA ASN A 188 -0.89 9.45 -18.51
C ASN A 188 -0.52 8.07 -19.07
N VAL A 189 -0.78 6.98 -18.34
CA VAL A 189 -0.32 5.63 -18.71
C VAL A 189 -1.43 4.59 -18.60
N THR A 190 -1.93 4.28 -17.40
CA THR A 190 -2.76 3.08 -17.18
C THR A 190 -4.19 3.26 -17.66
N MET A 191 -4.82 4.41 -17.40
CA MET A 191 -6.21 4.65 -17.84
C MET A 191 -6.35 4.71 -19.37
N PRO A 192 -5.50 5.45 -20.13
CA PRO A 192 -5.56 5.41 -21.59
C PRO A 192 -5.36 4.00 -22.16
N ALA A 193 -4.55 3.18 -21.50
CA ALA A 193 -4.29 1.79 -21.88
C ALA A 193 -5.32 0.77 -21.36
N LYS A 194 -6.35 1.21 -20.62
CA LYS A 194 -7.37 0.35 -19.97
C LYS A 194 -6.78 -0.70 -19.01
N VAL A 195 -5.68 -0.37 -18.36
CA VAL A 195 -5.00 -1.21 -17.37
C VAL A 195 -5.48 -0.83 -15.97
N LEU A 196 -5.76 -1.83 -15.14
CA LEU A 196 -6.13 -1.62 -13.75
C LEU A 196 -4.90 -1.14 -12.96
N GLN A 197 -5.02 -0.02 -12.27
CA GLN A 197 -4.01 0.45 -11.32
C GLN A 197 -4.54 0.32 -9.89
N PHE A 198 -3.72 -0.24 -9.01
CA PHE A 198 -4.06 -0.44 -7.60
C PHE A 198 -2.93 0.07 -6.70
N ALA A 199 -3.15 1.20 -6.03
CA ALA A 199 -2.14 1.87 -5.23
C ALA A 199 -2.11 1.34 -3.78
N PRO A 200 -0.94 0.94 -3.25
CA PRO A 200 -0.86 0.36 -1.91
C PRO A 200 -0.94 1.38 -0.76
N SER A 201 -0.57 2.64 -1.00
CA SER A 201 -0.34 3.61 0.10
C SER A 201 -0.80 5.04 -0.18
N SER A 202 -1.46 5.30 -1.31
CA SER A 202 -1.75 6.67 -1.76
C SER A 202 -3.09 7.18 -1.21
N THR A 203 -3.06 8.17 -0.34
CA THR A 203 -4.23 8.62 0.46
C THR A 203 -4.95 9.86 -0.09
N ALA A 204 -4.38 10.56 -1.09
CA ALA A 204 -4.93 11.84 -1.54
C ALA A 204 -6.40 11.76 -1.94
N ILE A 205 -7.20 12.75 -1.51
CA ILE A 205 -8.63 12.88 -1.81
C ILE A 205 -8.90 12.84 -3.33
N ALA A 206 -7.99 13.41 -4.13
CA ALA A 206 -8.09 13.47 -5.58
C ALA A 206 -8.03 12.09 -6.27
N ILE A 207 -7.68 11.00 -5.59
CA ILE A 207 -7.76 9.64 -6.16
C ILE A 207 -9.23 9.19 -6.28
N THR A 208 -10.11 9.73 -5.44
CA THR A 208 -11.55 9.46 -5.48
C THR A 208 -12.32 10.38 -6.45
N ALA A 209 -11.80 11.59 -6.74
CA ALA A 209 -12.52 12.67 -7.42
C ALA A 209 -11.85 13.07 -8.76
N PRO A 210 -12.54 13.26 -9.92
CA PRO A 210 -13.97 13.18 -10.29
C PRO A 210 -14.29 11.95 -11.19
N THR A 211 -15.47 11.93 -11.83
CA THR A 211 -16.03 10.91 -12.77
C THR A 211 -15.09 10.38 -13.85
N ASP A 212 -13.96 11.03 -14.09
CA ASP A 212 -12.95 10.62 -15.07
C ASP A 212 -12.27 9.29 -14.70
N PHE A 213 -12.31 8.87 -13.43
CA PHE A 213 -11.79 7.54 -13.02
C PHE A 213 -12.72 6.37 -13.35
N ASN A 214 -13.94 6.65 -13.82
CA ASN A 214 -14.86 5.66 -14.42
C ASN A 214 -14.46 5.35 -15.89
N ALA A 215 -13.18 5.45 -16.23
CA ALA A 215 -12.66 5.77 -17.57
C ALA A 215 -12.60 4.65 -18.59
N SER A 216 -13.05 3.43 -18.30
CA SER A 216 -13.33 2.56 -19.44
C SER A 216 -14.53 3.15 -20.21
N PRO A 217 -14.62 2.95 -21.54
CA PRO A 217 -15.79 3.37 -22.31
C PRO A 217 -17.15 2.86 -21.79
N ASP A 218 -17.14 1.90 -20.86
CA ASP A 218 -18.31 1.33 -20.20
C ASP A 218 -18.50 1.76 -18.72
N GLY A 219 -17.69 2.70 -18.20
CA GLY A 219 -17.88 3.25 -16.84
C GLY A 219 -17.17 2.49 -15.71
N THR A 220 -16.30 1.52 -16.02
CA THR A 220 -15.56 0.70 -15.04
C THR A 220 -14.43 1.50 -14.39
N ARG A 221 -14.34 1.40 -13.06
CA ARG A 221 -13.27 2.02 -12.26
C ARG A 221 -11.95 1.29 -12.43
N LEU A 222 -10.97 1.96 -13.03
CA LEU A 222 -9.62 1.41 -13.28
C LEU A 222 -8.56 1.87 -12.27
N LEU A 223 -8.90 2.75 -11.33
CA LEU A 223 -8.00 3.18 -10.27
C LEU A 223 -8.58 2.85 -8.90
N TRP A 224 -7.84 2.04 -8.14
CA TRP A 224 -8.17 1.59 -6.79
C TRP A 224 -7.00 1.88 -5.84
N ARG A 225 -7.26 1.88 -4.53
CA ARG A 225 -6.22 2.02 -3.51
C ARG A 225 -6.54 1.23 -2.26
N ALA A 226 -5.55 0.57 -1.65
CA ALA A 226 -5.73 -0.11 -0.36
C ALA A 226 -5.69 0.88 0.82
N ALA A 227 -5.07 2.04 0.60
CA ALA A 227 -5.03 3.14 1.53
C ALA A 227 -6.41 3.85 1.63
N PRO A 228 -6.89 4.23 2.82
CA PRO A 228 -8.07 5.07 2.95
C PRO A 228 -7.81 6.52 2.51
N SER A 229 -8.90 7.22 2.21
CA SER A 229 -8.90 8.63 1.83
C SER A 229 -8.52 9.59 2.96
N ASP A 230 -7.71 10.60 2.63
CA ASP A 230 -7.41 11.75 3.48
C ASP A 230 -8.64 12.58 3.87
N VAL A 231 -9.81 12.33 3.26
CA VAL A 231 -11.09 12.85 3.76
C VAL A 231 -11.28 12.44 5.22
N VAL A 232 -11.04 11.17 5.54
CA VAL A 232 -11.16 10.66 6.90
C VAL A 232 -10.07 11.24 7.78
N GLN A 233 -8.80 11.20 7.34
CA GLN A 233 -7.69 11.74 8.12
C GLN A 233 -7.86 13.22 8.46
N SER A 234 -8.42 14.01 7.53
CA SER A 234 -8.67 15.44 7.76
C SER A 234 -9.67 15.67 8.88
N VAL A 235 -10.69 14.82 9.01
CA VAL A 235 -11.61 14.80 10.16
C VAL A 235 -10.85 14.44 11.44
N VAL A 236 -9.98 13.43 11.40
CA VAL A 236 -9.16 13.03 12.57
C VAL A 236 -8.26 14.17 13.03
N LEU A 237 -7.51 14.78 12.11
CA LEU A 237 -6.63 15.92 12.38
C LEU A 237 -7.41 17.10 12.98
N GLN A 238 -8.59 17.40 12.45
CA GLN A 238 -9.44 18.48 12.97
C GLN A 238 -9.94 18.17 14.39
N GLN A 239 -10.42 16.95 14.66
CA GLN A 239 -10.85 16.55 16.00
C GLN A 239 -9.69 16.55 17.00
N MET A 240 -8.50 16.10 16.60
CA MET A 240 -7.29 16.17 17.42
C MET A 240 -6.91 17.62 17.71
N PHE A 241 -6.96 18.50 16.72
CA PHE A 241 -6.71 19.93 16.90
C PHE A 241 -7.65 20.52 17.96
N LEU A 242 -8.95 20.22 17.90
CA LEU A 242 -9.92 20.73 18.88
C LEU A 242 -9.64 20.24 20.31
N GLN A 243 -9.21 18.98 20.48
CA GLN A 243 -8.79 18.47 21.80
C GLN A 243 -7.52 19.18 22.30
N VAL A 244 -6.52 19.35 21.43
CA VAL A 244 -5.27 20.04 21.77
C VAL A 244 -5.52 21.53 22.05
N GLU A 245 -6.42 22.18 21.32
CA GLU A 245 -6.79 23.58 21.56
C GLU A 245 -7.37 23.76 22.98
N ALA A 246 -8.23 22.84 23.42
CA ALA A 246 -8.77 22.85 24.77
C ALA A 246 -7.70 22.59 25.85
N GLU A 247 -6.75 21.68 25.58
CA GLU A 247 -5.62 21.39 26.45
C GLU A 247 -4.71 22.61 26.62
N VAL A 248 -4.32 23.25 25.52
CA VAL A 248 -3.47 24.43 25.50
C VAL A 248 -4.14 25.63 26.20
N LYS A 249 -5.47 25.77 26.07
CA LYS A 249 -6.25 26.75 26.85
C LYS A 249 -6.20 26.49 28.34
N THR A 250 -6.38 25.23 28.74
CA THR A 250 -6.31 24.82 30.15
C THR A 250 -4.90 25.02 30.71
N GLY A 251 -3.87 24.86 29.87
CA GLY A 251 -2.48 25.15 30.18
C GLY A 251 -2.12 26.64 30.28
N GLY A 252 -3.06 27.55 30.03
CA GLY A 252 -2.91 28.99 30.28
C GLY A 252 -2.81 29.88 29.04
N ALA A 253 -2.85 29.34 27.82
CA ALA A 253 -2.90 30.16 26.62
C ALA A 253 -4.35 30.58 26.31
N ALA A 254 -4.70 31.84 26.56
CA ALA A 254 -6.07 32.33 26.38
C ALA A 254 -6.58 32.24 24.92
N SER A 255 -5.68 32.47 23.96
CA SER A 255 -5.98 32.43 22.52
C SER A 255 -4.91 31.62 21.78
N PRO A 256 -4.97 30.28 21.81
CA PRO A 256 -4.03 29.43 21.08
C PRO A 256 -3.99 29.79 19.59
N LYS A 257 -2.78 29.80 19.04
CA LYS A 257 -2.51 30.00 17.62
C LYS A 257 -2.23 28.68 16.91
N LEU A 258 -2.91 28.45 15.80
CA LEU A 258 -2.75 27.29 14.93
C LEU A 258 -1.96 27.67 13.67
N ALA A 259 -0.83 26.99 13.43
CA ALA A 259 -0.20 26.95 12.13
C ALA A 259 -0.51 25.64 11.43
N LEU A 260 -0.95 25.70 10.17
CA LEU A 260 -1.15 24.54 9.30
C LEU A 260 -0.09 24.54 8.21
N ILE A 261 0.68 23.46 8.10
CA ILE A 261 1.78 23.34 7.14
C ILE A 261 1.47 22.16 6.23
N THR A 262 1.39 22.41 4.92
CA THR A 262 1.10 21.34 3.96
C THR A 262 2.10 21.35 2.81
N LYS A 263 2.42 20.14 2.34
CA LYS A 263 3.17 19.94 1.10
C LYS A 263 2.35 20.43 -0.10
N ASN A 264 2.97 21.14 -1.03
CA ASN A 264 2.29 21.69 -2.21
C ASN A 264 2.10 20.62 -3.32
N ASP A 265 1.44 19.51 -3.00
CA ASP A 265 1.05 18.45 -3.94
C ASP A 265 -0.39 17.97 -3.69
N ALA A 266 -0.84 16.96 -4.46
CA ALA A 266 -2.20 16.43 -4.33
C ALA A 266 -2.52 15.86 -2.93
N TYR A 267 -1.52 15.38 -2.21
CA TYR A 267 -1.68 14.88 -0.83
C TYR A 267 -1.89 16.05 0.14
N GLY A 268 -0.96 17.01 0.18
CA GLY A 268 -1.07 18.14 1.10
C GLY A 268 -2.22 19.10 0.78
N LYS A 269 -2.52 19.38 -0.50
CA LYS A 269 -3.65 20.24 -0.90
C LYS A 269 -5.00 19.65 -0.54
N GLY A 270 -5.17 18.34 -0.69
CA GLY A 270 -6.40 17.64 -0.31
C GLY A 270 -6.67 17.81 1.19
N ILE A 271 -5.67 17.51 2.02
CA ILE A 271 -5.76 17.67 3.47
C ILE A 271 -5.99 19.14 3.84
N LEU A 272 -5.28 20.09 3.22
CA LEU A 272 -5.44 21.52 3.47
C LEU A 272 -6.90 21.96 3.27
N ALA A 273 -7.48 21.61 2.12
CA ALA A 273 -8.85 21.99 1.78
C ALA A 273 -9.87 21.35 2.74
N ALA A 274 -9.72 20.05 3.03
CA ALA A 274 -10.64 19.32 3.90
C ALA A 274 -10.52 19.74 5.37
N PHE A 275 -9.31 19.89 5.90
CA PHE A 275 -9.06 20.29 7.28
C PHE A 275 -9.59 21.71 7.59
N LYS A 276 -9.46 22.64 6.63
CA LYS A 276 -9.97 24.01 6.75
C LYS A 276 -11.49 24.09 6.65
N SER A 277 -12.14 23.06 6.08
CA SER A 277 -13.58 23.02 5.95
C SER A 277 -14.23 23.05 7.33
N ASP A 278 -15.10 24.04 7.56
CA ASP A 278 -15.80 24.29 8.82
C ASP A 278 -14.92 24.48 10.07
N LEU A 279 -13.60 24.66 9.89
CA LEU A 279 -12.67 24.82 11.00
C LEU A 279 -12.95 26.12 11.76
N LYS A 280 -13.02 26.00 13.08
CA LYS A 280 -13.03 27.14 13.99
C LYS A 280 -11.81 27.12 14.87
N VAL A 281 -11.09 28.22 14.90
CA VAL A 281 -9.98 28.46 15.83
C VAL A 281 -10.47 29.46 16.86
N ASN A 282 -10.39 29.09 18.13
CA ASN A 282 -10.95 29.85 19.25
C ASN A 282 -12.46 30.12 19.14
N GLY A 283 -13.20 29.16 18.57
CA GLY A 283 -14.63 29.28 18.33
C GLY A 283 -15.02 30.23 17.19
N ALA A 284 -14.05 30.86 16.52
CA ALA A 284 -14.25 31.74 15.38
C ALA A 284 -13.84 31.06 14.06
N ALA A 285 -14.55 31.34 12.98
CA ALA A 285 -14.18 30.86 11.64
C ALA A 285 -12.81 31.41 11.21
N ILE A 286 -12.14 30.69 10.31
CA ILE A 286 -10.89 31.13 9.65
C ILE A 286 -11.19 31.80 8.30
N PRO A 287 -10.32 32.71 7.80
CA PRO A 287 -9.09 33.20 8.43
C PRO A 287 -9.37 34.13 9.62
N ASN A 288 -8.50 34.09 10.63
CA ASN A 288 -8.49 35.03 11.75
C ASN A 288 -7.05 35.18 12.29
N ALA A 289 -6.82 36.10 13.24
CA ALA A 289 -5.47 36.42 13.74
C ALA A 289 -4.75 35.26 14.46
N ASN A 290 -5.45 34.16 14.78
CA ASN A 290 -4.91 32.98 15.44
C ASN A 290 -4.70 31.79 14.48
N PHE A 291 -4.80 32.00 13.17
CA PHE A 291 -4.60 30.97 12.15
C PHE A 291 -3.65 31.45 11.06
N GLU A 292 -2.66 30.62 10.72
CA GLU A 292 -1.82 30.80 9.54
C GLU A 292 -1.60 29.47 8.82
N ALA A 293 -1.56 29.49 7.48
CA ALA A 293 -1.34 28.32 6.66
C ALA A 293 -0.12 28.52 5.74
N PHE A 294 0.72 27.50 5.64
CA PHE A 294 1.93 27.50 4.84
C PHE A 294 1.93 26.32 3.87
N GLU A 295 2.03 26.59 2.57
CA GLU A 295 2.15 25.58 1.53
C GLU A 295 3.58 25.57 1.00
N TYR A 296 4.34 24.51 1.29
CA TYR A 296 5.75 24.43 0.91
C TYR A 296 5.99 23.64 -0.38
N LYS A 297 6.96 24.09 -1.18
CA LYS A 297 7.31 23.51 -2.48
C LYS A 297 7.83 22.08 -2.37
N THR A 298 7.50 21.25 -3.36
CA THR A 298 8.02 19.88 -3.46
C THR A 298 9.33 19.81 -4.23
N ASN A 299 9.49 20.71 -5.20
CA ASN A 299 10.70 20.98 -5.94
C ASN A 299 10.97 22.51 -5.91
N ALA A 300 12.22 22.92 -5.78
CA ALA A 300 12.59 24.34 -5.79
C ALA A 300 12.13 25.07 -7.07
N ALA A 301 11.99 24.35 -8.18
CA ALA A 301 11.49 24.86 -9.46
C ALA A 301 9.96 25.04 -9.52
N ASP A 302 9.20 24.52 -8.55
CA ASP A 302 7.73 24.66 -8.52
C ASP A 302 7.35 26.14 -8.49
N ALA A 303 6.38 26.56 -9.32
CA ALA A 303 5.96 27.95 -9.43
C ALA A 303 5.18 28.44 -8.18
N ASP A 304 4.36 27.56 -7.60
CA ASP A 304 3.49 27.86 -6.46
C ASP A 304 4.12 27.39 -5.13
N GLY A 305 3.68 27.98 -4.01
CA GLY A 305 4.16 27.66 -2.66
C GLY A 305 5.43 28.41 -2.26
N ILE A 306 5.89 28.19 -1.04
CA ILE A 306 7.08 28.84 -0.45
C ILE A 306 8.18 27.82 -0.14
N LEU A 307 9.41 28.28 0.04
CA LEU A 307 10.51 27.42 0.50
C LEU A 307 10.28 27.00 1.95
N GLN A 308 10.81 25.83 2.34
CA GLN A 308 10.74 25.33 3.71
C GLN A 308 11.38 26.31 4.71
N SER A 309 12.43 27.04 4.30
CA SER A 309 13.06 28.09 5.11
C SER A 309 12.15 29.31 5.35
N GLU A 310 11.30 29.65 4.37
CA GLU A 310 10.28 30.70 4.51
C GLU A 310 9.18 30.24 5.48
N VAL A 311 8.80 28.95 5.47
CA VAL A 311 7.90 28.38 6.49
C VAL A 311 8.49 28.55 7.89
N VAL A 312 9.77 28.21 8.10
CA VAL A 312 10.45 28.36 9.40
C VAL A 312 10.41 29.81 9.88
N THR A 313 10.68 30.76 8.98
CA THR A 313 10.64 32.21 9.28
C THR A 313 9.22 32.67 9.63
N GLY A 314 8.21 32.18 8.90
CA GLY A 314 6.80 32.41 9.20
C GLY A 314 6.41 31.89 10.58
N LEU A 315 6.80 30.67 10.94
CA LEU A 315 6.52 30.09 12.26
C LEU A 315 7.18 30.87 13.40
N GLN A 316 8.40 31.37 13.20
CA GLN A 316 9.09 32.21 14.19
C GLN A 316 8.34 33.54 14.43
N THR A 317 7.80 34.12 13.35
CA THR A 317 7.04 35.38 13.41
C THR A 317 5.65 35.17 14.03
N PHE A 318 4.96 34.11 13.60
CA PHE A 318 3.60 33.81 14.02
C PHE A 318 3.53 33.32 15.47
N ALA A 319 4.55 32.58 15.92
CA ALA A 319 4.67 31.95 17.23
C ALA A 319 3.42 31.10 17.58
N PRO A 320 3.19 29.98 16.87
CA PRO A 320 2.05 29.11 17.11
C PRO A 320 2.14 28.38 18.45
N ASP A 321 0.98 28.02 19.01
CA ASP A 321 0.87 27.10 20.14
C ASP A 321 0.60 25.66 19.66
N ILE A 322 0.08 25.52 18.43
CA ILE A 322 -0.25 24.23 17.81
C ILE A 322 0.21 24.28 16.35
N ILE A 323 0.90 23.22 15.91
CA ILE A 323 1.30 23.05 14.51
C ILE A 323 0.69 21.75 13.98
N VAL A 324 -0.11 21.85 12.93
CA VAL A 324 -0.58 20.70 12.15
C VAL A 324 0.28 20.58 10.89
N ILE A 325 0.83 19.40 10.60
CA ILE A 325 1.68 19.19 9.41
C ILE A 325 1.15 18.03 8.56
N ALA A 326 0.86 18.31 7.29
CA ALA A 326 0.66 17.31 6.24
C ALA A 326 1.83 17.35 5.25
N GLY A 327 2.87 16.55 5.53
CA GLY A 327 4.10 16.49 4.75
C GLY A 327 4.76 15.12 4.81
N THR A 328 5.99 15.02 4.29
CA THR A 328 6.83 13.80 4.38
C THR A 328 8.18 14.10 5.05
N SER A 329 9.22 13.30 4.83
CA SER A 329 10.54 13.41 5.49
C SER A 329 11.14 14.82 5.43
N GLU A 330 10.93 15.52 4.31
CA GLU A 330 11.44 16.87 4.10
C GLU A 330 10.84 17.90 5.06
N ALA A 331 9.59 17.73 5.53
CA ALA A 331 9.02 18.62 6.53
C ALA A 331 9.68 18.40 7.91
N THR A 332 10.03 17.16 8.25
CA THR A 332 10.80 16.86 9.46
C THR A 332 12.18 17.53 9.39
N ASP A 333 12.93 17.28 8.31
CA ASP A 333 14.33 17.70 8.22
C ASP A 333 14.50 19.19 7.91
N ASN A 334 13.61 19.79 7.12
CA ASN A 334 13.78 21.17 6.64
C ASN A 334 12.82 22.19 7.29
N ILE A 335 11.85 21.74 8.11
CA ILE A 335 10.94 22.64 8.84
C ILE A 335 11.00 22.39 10.34
N MET A 336 10.62 21.19 10.82
CA MET A 336 10.57 20.91 12.27
C MET A 336 11.94 21.04 12.92
N ARG A 337 12.97 20.43 12.30
CA ARG A 337 14.35 20.46 12.79
C ARG A 337 14.92 21.88 12.95
N PRO A 338 14.98 22.72 11.90
CA PRO A 338 15.48 24.08 12.05
C PRO A 338 14.60 24.96 12.96
N TYR A 339 13.28 24.76 12.95
CA TYR A 339 12.40 25.52 13.84
C TYR A 339 12.67 25.20 15.32
N GLU A 340 12.77 23.92 15.69
CA GLU A 340 13.03 23.52 17.08
C GLU A 340 14.47 23.79 17.52
N ALA A 341 15.43 23.72 16.60
CA ALA A 341 16.82 24.13 16.88
C ALA A 341 16.95 25.63 17.15
N ALA A 342 16.09 26.46 16.55
CA ALA A 342 16.00 27.89 16.87
C ALA A 342 15.41 28.16 18.26
N ASN A 343 15.02 27.11 19.00
CA ASN A 343 14.53 27.17 20.37
C ASN A 343 13.38 28.19 20.54
N PRO A 344 12.24 27.99 19.88
CA PRO A 344 11.15 28.97 19.85
C PRO A 344 10.63 29.22 21.26
N SER A 345 10.20 30.47 21.52
CA SER A 345 9.73 30.90 22.84
C SER A 345 8.46 30.15 23.26
N LYS A 346 7.56 29.90 22.31
CA LYS A 346 6.45 28.94 22.47
C LYS A 346 6.90 27.57 22.00
N LYS A 347 6.51 26.53 22.76
CA LYS A 347 6.78 25.13 22.45
C LYS A 347 5.49 24.50 21.91
N PRO A 348 5.25 24.50 20.59
CA PRO A 348 3.97 24.07 20.06
C PRO A 348 3.75 22.57 20.25
N ILE A 349 2.49 22.16 20.38
CA ILE A 349 2.11 20.75 20.21
C ILE A 349 1.99 20.46 18.72
N TYR A 350 2.61 19.38 18.27
CA TYR A 350 2.57 18.92 16.89
C TYR A 350 1.49 17.87 16.68
N ILE A 351 0.68 18.06 15.64
CA ILE A 351 -0.29 17.09 15.14
C ILE A 351 0.09 16.75 13.71
N LEU A 352 0.46 15.50 13.46
CA LEU A 352 1.08 15.09 12.21
C LEU A 352 0.17 14.15 11.40
N ALA A 353 0.09 14.38 10.09
CA ALA A 353 -0.44 13.40 9.16
C ALA A 353 0.51 12.20 9.00
N ASP A 354 0.03 11.13 8.39
CA ASP A 354 0.71 9.82 8.30
C ASP A 354 2.02 9.85 7.52
N GLY A 355 2.14 10.75 6.53
CA GLY A 355 3.36 10.90 5.74
C GLY A 355 4.64 11.20 6.55
N LEU A 356 4.51 11.69 7.79
CA LEU A 356 5.60 12.00 8.71
C LEU A 356 6.01 10.84 9.62
N LYS A 357 5.28 9.72 9.62
CA LYS A 357 5.64 8.52 10.40
C LYS A 357 6.80 7.77 9.74
N LYS A 358 7.97 8.39 9.72
CA LYS A 358 9.21 7.89 9.12
C LYS A 358 10.40 8.00 10.07
N SER A 359 11.49 7.32 9.76
CA SER A 359 12.66 7.22 10.63
C SER A 359 13.31 8.57 10.92
N GLU A 360 13.21 9.53 10.00
CA GLU A 360 13.70 10.91 10.17
C GLU A 360 13.05 11.59 11.38
N LEU A 361 11.77 11.31 11.65
CA LEU A 361 11.06 11.88 12.79
C LEU A 361 11.52 11.24 14.11
N THR A 362 11.71 9.92 14.14
CA THR A 362 12.27 9.25 15.32
C THR A 362 13.72 9.70 15.58
N LEU A 363 14.52 9.87 14.52
CA LEU A 363 15.88 10.41 14.63
C LEU A 363 15.87 11.85 15.11
N LEU A 364 14.97 12.72 14.64
CA LEU A 364 14.86 14.11 15.11
C LEU A 364 14.69 14.22 16.64
N VAL A 365 14.13 13.21 17.31
CA VAL A 365 13.97 13.20 18.77
C VAL A 365 14.89 12.22 19.49
N ASP A 366 15.80 11.56 18.76
CA ASP A 366 16.79 10.64 19.31
C ASP A 366 18.11 11.37 19.60
N PRO A 367 18.69 11.25 20.81
CA PRO A 367 20.02 11.77 21.14
C PRO A 367 21.15 11.22 20.27
N ALA A 368 20.97 10.05 19.63
CA ALA A 368 21.94 9.47 18.72
C ALA A 368 21.97 10.14 17.33
N ASP A 369 20.99 11.00 17.02
CA ASP A 369 20.94 11.69 15.74
C ASP A 369 22.02 12.77 15.62
N THR A 370 22.82 12.63 14.57
CA THR A 370 23.96 13.49 14.27
C THR A 370 23.62 14.64 13.32
N LYS A 371 22.40 14.66 12.75
CA LYS A 371 21.98 15.72 11.81
C LYS A 371 21.89 17.08 12.51
N GLN A 372 22.32 18.12 11.80
CA GLN A 372 22.25 19.51 12.23
C GLN A 372 21.26 20.30 11.37
N PRO A 373 20.65 21.38 11.92
CA PRO A 373 20.79 21.82 13.31
C PRO A 373 20.04 20.88 14.28
N ALA A 374 20.55 20.70 15.50
CA ALA A 374 19.93 19.83 16.49
C ALA A 374 18.88 20.59 17.34
N PRO A 375 17.70 19.99 17.64
CA PRO A 375 16.76 20.56 18.59
C PRO A 375 17.42 20.79 19.96
N ALA A 376 17.08 21.92 20.60
CA ALA A 376 17.64 22.27 21.91
C ALA A 376 17.27 21.27 23.00
N ASP A 377 16.06 20.71 22.95
CA ASP A 377 15.57 19.66 23.86
C ASP A 377 14.78 18.62 23.08
N ARG A 378 15.43 17.48 22.80
CA ARG A 378 14.86 16.38 22.00
C ARG A 378 13.76 15.63 22.76
N ASP A 379 13.84 15.49 24.07
CA ASP A 379 12.83 14.76 24.84
C ASP A 379 11.58 15.62 25.10
N ALA A 380 11.76 16.92 25.34
CA ALA A 380 10.64 17.85 25.37
C ALA A 380 9.96 17.99 23.99
N LEU A 381 10.70 17.86 22.87
CA LEU A 381 10.09 17.78 21.55
C LEU A 381 9.31 16.47 21.38
N ARG A 382 9.89 15.33 21.76
CA ARG A 382 9.25 14.01 21.68
C ARG A 382 7.85 13.99 22.30
N THR A 383 7.72 14.53 23.51
CA THR A 383 6.46 14.53 24.28
C THR A 383 5.37 15.44 23.71
N ARG A 384 5.73 16.34 22.77
CA ARG A 384 4.79 17.25 22.08
C ARG A 384 4.31 16.73 20.74
N ILE A 385 4.72 15.54 20.32
CA ILE A 385 4.36 14.97 19.01
C ILE A 385 3.19 13.99 19.14
N ARG A 386 2.14 14.25 18.37
CA ARG A 386 1.01 13.34 18.14
C ARG A 386 0.88 13.17 16.64
N GLY A 387 0.73 11.95 16.17
CA GLY A 387 0.53 11.70 14.74
C GLY A 387 -0.64 10.78 14.49
N THR A 388 -1.11 10.77 13.25
CA THR A 388 -2.20 9.90 12.80
C THR A 388 -1.66 8.88 11.81
N GLN A 389 -2.27 7.71 11.74
CA GLN A 389 -2.04 6.77 10.65
C GLN A 389 -3.35 6.08 10.28
N PRO A 390 -3.60 5.88 8.98
CA PRO A 390 -4.57 4.92 8.48
C PRO A 390 -4.47 3.53 9.12
N GLY A 391 -5.61 3.01 9.53
CA GLY A 391 -5.76 1.67 10.07
C GLY A 391 -5.33 1.52 11.53
N VAL A 392 -5.66 0.34 12.05
CA VAL A 392 -5.13 -0.21 13.31
C VAL A 392 -4.41 -1.51 12.98
N VAL A 393 -3.34 -1.83 13.70
CA VAL A 393 -2.60 -3.09 13.48
C VAL A 393 -3.49 -4.28 13.84
N THR A 394 -3.95 -4.99 12.82
CA THR A 394 -4.79 -6.18 12.95
C THR A 394 -3.95 -7.42 13.28
N LEU A 395 -4.59 -8.50 13.74
CA LEU A 395 -3.92 -9.79 13.88
C LEU A 395 -3.40 -10.32 12.53
N LEU A 396 -4.13 -10.05 11.44
CA LEU A 396 -3.69 -10.41 10.08
C LEU A 396 -2.43 -9.64 9.68
N ALA A 397 -2.35 -8.33 9.98
CA ALA A 397 -1.13 -7.54 9.78
C ALA A 397 0.06 -8.12 10.55
N GLN A 398 -0.15 -8.48 11.82
CA GLN A 398 0.90 -9.08 12.64
C GLN A 398 1.33 -10.44 12.11
N ASN A 399 0.39 -11.27 11.65
CA ASN A 399 0.72 -12.59 11.10
C ASN A 399 1.50 -12.49 9.78
N PHE A 400 1.00 -11.67 8.85
CA PHE A 400 1.70 -11.32 7.61
C PHE A 400 3.13 -10.86 7.93
N PHE A 401 3.29 -9.92 8.85
CA PHE A 401 4.57 -9.28 9.08
C PHE A 401 5.55 -10.15 9.87
N ASN A 402 5.12 -10.70 11.01
CA ASN A 402 6.01 -11.42 11.93
C ASN A 402 6.33 -12.84 11.46
N PHE A 403 5.40 -13.51 10.76
CA PHE A 403 5.60 -14.91 10.33
C PHE A 403 5.88 -15.04 8.83
N GLY A 404 5.27 -14.21 7.99
CA GLY A 404 5.54 -14.20 6.55
C GLY A 404 6.78 -13.36 6.21
N TYR A 405 6.64 -12.05 6.35
CA TYR A 405 7.61 -11.07 5.86
C TYR A 405 8.98 -11.20 6.54
N LYS A 406 9.04 -11.19 7.88
CA LYS A 406 10.31 -11.29 8.61
C LYS A 406 11.06 -12.60 8.36
N THR A 407 10.33 -13.71 8.18
CA THR A 407 10.92 -15.00 7.80
C THR A 407 11.56 -14.95 6.42
N ALA A 408 10.94 -14.25 5.48
CA ALA A 408 11.43 -14.14 4.10
C ALA A 408 12.57 -13.11 3.93
N TYR A 409 12.52 -11.98 4.66
CA TYR A 409 13.37 -10.81 4.38
C TYR A 409 14.19 -10.31 5.59
N GLY A 410 14.03 -10.90 6.77
CA GLY A 410 14.85 -10.62 7.96
C GLY A 410 14.12 -9.89 9.09
N ASN A 411 14.60 -10.14 10.32
CA ASN A 411 13.95 -9.75 11.57
C ASN A 411 14.05 -8.26 11.94
N ASP A 412 15.00 -7.52 11.37
CA ASP A 412 15.22 -6.09 11.65
C ASP A 412 14.24 -5.17 10.91
N SER A 413 13.35 -5.75 10.09
CA SER A 413 12.33 -5.01 9.37
C SER A 413 11.32 -4.37 10.32
N VAL A 414 10.75 -3.24 9.90
CA VAL A 414 9.61 -2.56 10.55
C VAL A 414 8.41 -2.59 9.61
N LEU A 415 7.21 -2.79 10.17
CA LEU A 415 5.97 -2.78 9.41
C LEU A 415 5.68 -1.34 8.97
N ALA A 416 6.04 -1.02 7.73
CA ALA A 416 5.81 0.30 7.14
C ALA A 416 4.46 0.38 6.44
N TYR A 417 3.92 1.59 6.38
CA TYR A 417 2.65 1.85 5.70
C TYR A 417 2.72 1.47 4.20
N GLY A 418 1.68 0.80 3.72
CA GLY A 418 1.58 0.26 2.37
C GLY A 418 2.13 -1.17 2.20
N MET A 419 2.90 -1.72 3.15
CA MET A 419 3.37 -3.12 3.05
C MET A 419 2.20 -4.11 3.05
N ALA A 420 1.32 -3.99 4.03
CA ALA A 420 0.11 -4.81 4.12
C ALA A 420 -0.83 -4.59 2.92
N GLY A 421 -0.98 -3.34 2.47
CA GLY A 421 -1.78 -3.02 1.27
C GLY A 421 -1.21 -3.67 0.00
N SER A 422 0.12 -3.65 -0.18
CA SER A 422 0.79 -4.35 -1.27
C SER A 422 0.57 -5.87 -1.26
N TYR A 423 0.59 -6.47 -0.07
CA TYR A 423 0.29 -7.89 0.12
C TYR A 423 -1.17 -8.21 -0.23
N ASP A 424 -2.11 -7.44 0.31
CA ASP A 424 -3.55 -7.61 0.08
C ASP A 424 -3.92 -7.44 -1.40
N ILE A 425 -3.44 -6.38 -2.05
CA ILE A 425 -3.68 -6.10 -3.48
C ILE A 425 -3.29 -7.30 -4.33
N THR A 426 -2.18 -7.97 -4.01
CA THR A 426 -1.70 -9.10 -4.79
C THR A 426 -2.63 -10.31 -4.68
N TYR A 427 -3.14 -10.61 -3.48
CA TYR A 427 -4.18 -11.63 -3.28
C TYR A 427 -5.49 -11.26 -3.97
N MET A 428 -5.93 -10.00 -3.85
CA MET A 428 -7.14 -9.52 -4.50
C MET A 428 -7.05 -9.62 -6.04
N LEU A 429 -5.92 -9.27 -6.64
CA LEU A 429 -5.69 -9.44 -8.07
C LEU A 429 -5.69 -10.91 -8.48
N ALA A 430 -5.10 -11.80 -7.67
CA ALA A 430 -5.13 -13.24 -7.93
C ALA A 430 -6.57 -13.79 -7.92
N TYR A 431 -7.39 -13.36 -6.97
CA TYR A 431 -8.81 -13.67 -6.92
C TYR A 431 -9.60 -13.08 -8.10
N ALA A 432 -9.31 -11.84 -8.50
CA ALA A 432 -9.93 -11.23 -9.68
C ALA A 432 -9.56 -11.96 -10.98
N ILE A 433 -8.33 -12.48 -11.10
CA ILE A 433 -7.91 -13.35 -12.20
C ILE A 433 -8.71 -14.67 -12.17
N ALA A 434 -8.84 -15.30 -11.00
CA ALA A 434 -9.59 -16.55 -10.83
C ALA A 434 -11.07 -16.41 -11.25
N ALA A 435 -11.67 -15.25 -11.02
CA ALA A 435 -13.05 -14.94 -11.42
C ALA A 435 -13.24 -14.69 -12.94
N THR A 436 -12.17 -14.70 -13.74
CA THR A 436 -12.26 -14.47 -15.19
C THR A 436 -12.87 -15.69 -15.89
N LYS A 437 -14.10 -15.56 -16.40
CA LYS A 437 -14.88 -16.65 -17.03
C LYS A 437 -14.52 -16.87 -18.51
N GLY A 438 -13.35 -17.43 -18.79
CA GLY A 438 -12.93 -17.87 -20.13
C GLY A 438 -12.61 -16.76 -21.14
N GLY A 439 -12.61 -15.50 -20.70
CA GLY A 439 -12.19 -14.32 -21.45
C GLY A 439 -10.73 -13.92 -21.19
N PRO A 440 -10.25 -12.82 -21.81
CA PRO A 440 -8.91 -12.31 -21.57
C PRO A 440 -8.75 -11.83 -20.12
N VAL A 441 -7.58 -12.08 -19.55
CA VAL A 441 -7.15 -11.45 -18.30
C VAL A 441 -6.67 -10.04 -18.66
N ASP A 442 -7.59 -9.07 -18.68
CA ASP A 442 -7.32 -7.66 -18.97
C ASP A 442 -7.77 -6.73 -17.84
N GLY A 443 -7.30 -5.47 -17.85
CA GLY A 443 -7.55 -4.54 -16.76
C GLY A 443 -9.02 -4.24 -16.50
N THR A 444 -9.85 -4.18 -17.55
CA THR A 444 -11.29 -3.95 -17.40
C THR A 444 -11.99 -5.15 -16.76
N THR A 445 -11.60 -6.37 -17.14
CA THR A 445 -12.12 -7.61 -16.56
C THR A 445 -11.73 -7.74 -15.10
N LEU A 446 -10.47 -7.50 -14.76
CA LEU A 446 -10.00 -7.52 -13.38
C LEU A 446 -10.71 -6.48 -12.52
N ALA A 447 -10.86 -5.24 -13.02
CA ALA A 447 -11.57 -4.17 -12.34
C ALA A 447 -13.03 -4.51 -12.05
N LYS A 448 -13.74 -5.16 -12.97
CA LYS A 448 -15.12 -5.64 -12.74
C LYS A 448 -15.17 -6.72 -11.66
N ASN A 449 -14.21 -7.64 -11.68
CA ASN A 449 -14.13 -8.74 -10.72
C ASN A 449 -13.79 -8.28 -9.30
N MET A 450 -13.23 -7.07 -9.11
CA MET A 450 -13.05 -6.48 -7.78
C MET A 450 -14.37 -6.37 -7.00
N SER A 451 -15.50 -6.15 -7.68
CA SER A 451 -16.82 -6.08 -7.05
C SER A 451 -17.30 -7.40 -6.43
N LEU A 452 -16.65 -8.52 -6.76
CA LEU A 452 -16.90 -9.82 -6.13
C LEU A 452 -16.16 -9.99 -4.80
N LEU A 453 -15.22 -9.11 -4.48
CA LEU A 453 -14.41 -9.18 -3.26
C LEU A 453 -15.03 -8.45 -2.07
N VAL A 454 -16.22 -7.87 -2.25
CA VAL A 454 -16.91 -7.05 -1.23
C VAL A 454 -18.39 -7.41 -1.09
N GLY A 455 -18.90 -7.27 0.13
CA GLY A 455 -20.33 -7.42 0.44
C GLY A 455 -20.87 -8.85 0.38
N GLY A 456 -20.00 -9.86 0.32
CA GLY A 456 -20.39 -11.27 0.48
C GLY A 456 -20.60 -11.66 1.94
N THR A 457 -21.36 -12.72 2.20
CA THR A 457 -21.48 -13.31 3.56
C THR A 457 -20.29 -14.21 3.91
N ASN A 458 -19.53 -14.60 2.90
CA ASN A 458 -18.41 -15.51 3.02
C ASN A 458 -17.12 -14.72 3.20
N GLN A 459 -16.66 -14.60 4.45
CA GLN A 459 -15.41 -13.92 4.73
C GLN A 459 -14.20 -14.77 4.32
N ILE A 460 -13.27 -14.14 3.60
CA ILE A 460 -12.00 -14.70 3.13
C ILE A 460 -10.87 -13.83 3.65
N SER A 461 -10.20 -14.27 4.71
CA SER A 461 -9.02 -13.60 5.23
C SER A 461 -7.83 -13.76 4.27
N VAL A 462 -6.99 -12.73 4.16
CA VAL A 462 -5.76 -12.81 3.37
C VAL A 462 -4.80 -13.87 3.91
N GLY A 463 -4.04 -14.49 3.01
CA GLY A 463 -3.01 -15.47 3.33
C GLY A 463 -3.35 -16.89 2.87
N THR A 464 -2.38 -17.79 3.02
CA THR A 464 -2.43 -19.17 2.49
C THR A 464 -3.57 -20.01 3.08
N ALA A 465 -3.96 -19.75 4.33
CA ALA A 465 -4.96 -20.55 5.04
C ALA A 465 -6.36 -20.51 4.37
N ALA A 466 -6.75 -19.37 3.80
CA ALA A 466 -8.04 -19.22 3.12
C ALA A 466 -7.93 -19.18 1.59
N LEU A 467 -6.71 -19.27 1.04
CA LEU A 467 -6.44 -19.10 -0.39
C LEU A 467 -7.28 -20.03 -1.27
N SER A 468 -7.27 -21.33 -1.02
CA SER A 468 -8.04 -22.30 -1.84
C SER A 468 -9.55 -22.08 -1.74
N LYS A 469 -10.05 -21.71 -0.55
CA LYS A 469 -11.46 -21.37 -0.34
C LYS A 469 -11.84 -20.13 -1.16
N GLY A 470 -11.00 -19.09 -1.13
CA GLY A 470 -11.17 -17.88 -1.94
C GLY A 470 -11.17 -18.19 -3.43
N MET A 471 -10.16 -18.92 -3.94
CA MET A 471 -10.08 -19.29 -5.36
C MET A 471 -11.34 -20.02 -5.84
N ASN A 472 -11.85 -20.98 -5.05
CA ASN A 472 -13.08 -21.71 -5.39
C ASN A 472 -14.31 -20.81 -5.43
N ALA A 473 -14.44 -19.89 -4.46
CA ALA A 473 -15.53 -18.91 -4.45
C ALA A 473 -15.48 -18.02 -5.72
N MET A 474 -14.29 -17.55 -6.09
CA MET A 474 -14.13 -16.68 -7.26
C MET A 474 -14.41 -17.38 -8.59
N ILE A 475 -13.94 -18.62 -8.76
CA ILE A 475 -14.19 -19.42 -9.99
C ILE A 475 -15.69 -19.69 -10.18
N THR A 476 -16.41 -19.92 -9.09
CA THR A 476 -17.87 -20.11 -9.12
C THR A 476 -18.65 -18.80 -9.27
N GLY A 477 -17.98 -17.65 -9.17
CA GLY A 477 -18.57 -16.32 -9.29
C GLY A 477 -19.33 -15.88 -8.04
N GLU A 478 -19.01 -16.45 -6.87
CA GLU A 478 -19.54 -16.03 -5.58
C GLU A 478 -18.99 -14.65 -5.19
N LYS A 479 -19.79 -13.87 -4.46
CA LYS A 479 -19.32 -12.67 -3.77
C LYS A 479 -18.75 -13.04 -2.40
N VAL A 480 -17.57 -12.53 -2.07
CA VAL A 480 -16.91 -12.72 -0.79
C VAL A 480 -16.78 -11.41 -0.02
N ASP A 481 -16.43 -11.52 1.26
CA ASP A 481 -15.99 -10.42 2.11
C ASP A 481 -14.47 -10.59 2.34
N PHE A 482 -13.65 -9.89 1.56
CA PHE A 482 -12.20 -10.01 1.65
C PHE A 482 -11.68 -9.29 2.90
N ASN A 483 -11.05 -10.02 3.83
CA ASN A 483 -10.49 -9.42 5.04
C ASN A 483 -8.96 -9.39 4.96
N GLY A 484 -8.40 -8.21 4.69
CA GLY A 484 -6.98 -7.98 4.44
C GLY A 484 -6.12 -7.79 5.70
N ALA A 485 -4.81 -7.84 5.50
CA ALA A 485 -3.82 -7.46 6.50
C ALA A 485 -3.88 -5.95 6.79
N SER A 486 -4.16 -5.12 5.78
CA SER A 486 -4.33 -3.67 5.90
C SER A 486 -5.71 -3.26 6.44
N GLY A 487 -6.64 -4.20 6.58
CA GLY A 487 -7.98 -4.00 7.12
C GLY A 487 -9.04 -4.76 6.31
N PRO A 488 -10.33 -4.60 6.66
CA PRO A 488 -11.43 -5.29 5.99
C PRO A 488 -11.64 -4.90 4.52
N LEU A 489 -11.06 -3.79 4.04
CA LEU A 489 -11.13 -3.38 2.63
C LEU A 489 -12.56 -3.46 2.02
N ASP A 490 -13.56 -3.07 2.81
CA ASP A 490 -14.98 -2.99 2.42
C ASP A 490 -15.21 -1.87 1.39
N PHE A 491 -14.73 -2.07 0.17
CA PHE A 491 -14.79 -1.05 -0.87
C PHE A 491 -16.23 -0.72 -1.25
N ASP A 492 -16.55 0.57 -1.21
CA ASP A 492 -17.63 1.13 -1.99
C ASP A 492 -17.23 1.06 -3.47
N VAL A 493 -17.92 0.23 -4.25
CA VAL A 493 -17.59 -0.01 -5.66
C VAL A 493 -17.77 1.21 -6.57
N ALA A 494 -18.57 2.20 -6.16
CA ALA A 494 -18.76 3.43 -6.94
C ALA A 494 -17.57 4.39 -6.74
N THR A 495 -17.09 4.50 -5.50
CA THR A 495 -16.01 5.42 -5.14
C THR A 495 -14.62 4.79 -5.16
N GLY A 496 -14.53 3.46 -5.03
CA GLY A 496 -13.28 2.73 -4.84
C GLY A 496 -12.67 2.90 -3.45
N GLU A 497 -13.43 3.44 -2.49
CA GLU A 497 -12.95 3.73 -1.13
C GLU A 497 -13.38 2.65 -0.16
N ALA A 498 -12.47 2.24 0.71
CA ALA A 498 -12.79 1.41 1.88
C ALA A 498 -12.74 2.26 3.15
N PRO A 499 -13.74 2.17 4.04
CA PRO A 499 -13.66 2.77 5.37
C PRO A 499 -12.45 2.25 6.15
N SER A 500 -11.86 3.10 6.97
CA SER A 500 -10.73 2.71 7.83
C SER A 500 -10.71 3.52 9.11
N ASP A 501 -10.60 2.83 10.24
CA ASP A 501 -10.25 3.45 11.51
C ASP A 501 -8.86 4.10 11.42
N TYR A 502 -8.56 5.06 12.29
CA TYR A 502 -7.21 5.64 12.37
C TYR A 502 -6.65 5.46 13.77
N SER A 503 -5.38 5.09 13.85
CA SER A 503 -4.62 5.15 15.10
C SER A 503 -4.02 6.54 15.29
N VAL A 504 -4.04 7.02 16.54
CA VAL A 504 -3.19 8.12 16.96
C VAL A 504 -1.96 7.52 17.60
N TRP A 505 -0.79 7.89 17.10
CA TRP A 505 0.50 7.42 17.58
C TRP A 505 1.29 8.55 18.24
N CYS A 506 2.28 8.15 19.02
CA CYS A 506 3.29 9.05 19.56
C CYS A 506 4.69 8.45 19.40
N VAL A 507 5.72 9.12 19.92
CA VAL A 507 7.08 8.59 19.98
C VAL A 507 7.46 8.29 21.44
N LYS A 508 7.75 7.03 21.72
CA LYS A 508 8.23 6.58 23.04
C LYS A 508 9.72 6.27 23.03
N VAL A 509 10.28 6.09 24.23
CA VAL A 509 11.62 5.55 24.42
C VAL A 509 11.49 4.03 24.62
N ASP A 510 12.15 3.24 23.77
CA ASP A 510 12.24 1.79 23.98
C ASP A 510 13.08 1.51 25.23
N PRO A 511 12.52 0.86 26.27
CA PRO A 511 13.24 0.63 27.52
C PRO A 511 14.47 -0.26 27.34
N ASN A 512 14.51 -1.11 26.31
CA ASN A 512 15.58 -2.10 26.12
C ASN A 512 16.83 -1.53 25.46
N ASN A 513 16.65 -0.65 24.47
CA ASN A 513 17.76 -0.14 23.65
C ASN A 513 17.83 1.40 23.65
N GLN A 514 16.94 2.07 24.37
CA GLN A 514 16.84 3.53 24.50
C GLN A 514 16.60 4.25 23.16
N LYS A 515 16.25 3.54 22.08
CA LYS A 515 15.91 4.16 20.79
C LYS A 515 14.53 4.77 20.83
N ARG A 516 14.31 5.76 19.96
CA ARG A 516 13.01 6.39 19.78
C ARG A 516 12.22 5.58 18.77
N VAL A 517 11.04 5.14 19.17
CA VAL A 517 10.18 4.27 18.37
C VAL A 517 8.75 4.79 18.37
N PHE A 518 8.03 4.54 17.28
CA PHE A 518 6.61 4.84 17.22
C PHE A 518 5.83 3.92 18.15
N GLU A 519 4.89 4.50 18.89
CA GLU A 519 3.91 3.79 19.70
C GLU A 519 2.52 4.04 19.13
N GLU A 520 1.88 2.99 18.64
CA GLU A 520 0.55 3.05 18.03
C GLU A 520 -0.57 2.94 19.06
N ALA A 521 -0.29 2.36 20.23
CA ALA A 521 -1.23 2.25 21.33
C ALA A 521 -1.21 3.51 22.23
N ALA A 522 -1.24 4.71 21.64
CA ALA A 522 -1.24 5.96 22.41
C ALA A 522 -2.62 6.29 23.05
N GLY A 523 -3.48 5.28 23.25
CA GLY A 523 -4.77 5.39 23.96
C GLY A 523 -5.90 6.13 23.22
N LEU A 524 -5.64 6.69 22.04
CA LEU A 524 -6.59 7.45 21.22
C LEU A 524 -6.65 6.88 19.81
N SER A 525 -7.86 6.68 19.28
CA SER A 525 -8.09 6.25 17.90
C SER A 525 -9.32 6.94 17.33
N TYR A 526 -9.51 6.90 16.02
CA TYR A 526 -10.73 7.32 15.35
C TYR A 526 -11.49 6.09 14.88
N SER A 527 -12.78 6.02 15.21
CA SER A 527 -13.69 5.02 14.66
C SER A 527 -14.35 5.59 13.41
N ALA A 528 -14.13 4.96 12.26
CA ALA A 528 -14.80 5.31 11.02
C ALA A 528 -16.30 5.03 11.06
N THR A 529 -16.71 4.02 11.82
CA THR A 529 -18.12 3.67 12.02
C THR A 529 -18.84 4.76 12.83
N ASP A 530 -18.24 5.24 13.92
CA ASP A 530 -18.85 6.25 14.79
C ASP A 530 -18.59 7.70 14.35
N GLY A 531 -17.64 7.91 13.43
CA GLY A 531 -17.26 9.23 12.94
C GLY A 531 -16.53 10.12 13.97
N LYS A 532 -15.92 9.54 15.02
CA LYS A 532 -15.33 10.29 16.14
C LYS A 532 -14.08 9.65 16.72
N LEU A 533 -13.27 10.48 17.38
CA LEU A 533 -12.20 10.03 18.27
C LEU A 533 -12.76 9.26 19.48
N VAL A 534 -12.10 8.16 19.83
CA VAL A 534 -12.42 7.25 20.93
C VAL A 534 -11.18 7.07 21.79
N GLY A 535 -11.36 7.11 23.12
CA GLY A 535 -10.28 6.99 24.09
C GLY A 535 -9.68 8.34 24.51
N ALA A 536 -8.48 8.30 25.06
CA ALA A 536 -7.75 9.45 25.56
C ALA A 536 -6.27 9.32 25.21
N PHE A 537 -5.67 10.40 24.74
CA PHE A 537 -4.25 10.38 24.38
C PHE A 537 -3.39 10.13 25.62
N ASN A 538 -2.65 9.04 25.61
CA ASN A 538 -1.72 8.62 26.65
C ASN A 538 -0.49 8.01 26.00
N CYS A 539 0.57 8.81 25.86
CA CYS A 539 1.84 8.33 25.33
C CYS A 539 2.68 7.74 26.49
N PRO A 540 3.00 6.44 26.47
CA PRO A 540 3.74 5.77 27.54
C PRO A 540 5.21 6.17 27.64
#